data_AF-G8PG54-F1
#
_entry.id   AF-G8PG54-F1
#
_cell.length_a   1.000
_cell.length_b   1.000
_cell.length_c   1.000
_cell.angle_alpha   90.00
_cell.angle_beta   90.00
_cell.angle_gamma   90.00
#
_symmetry.space_group_name_H-M   'P 1'
#
loop_
_entity.id
_entity.type
_entity.pdbx_description
1 polymer ?
#
loop_
_entity_poly.entity_id
_entity_poly.type
_entity_poly.pdbx_seq_one_letter_code
_entity_poly.pdbx_strand_id
1 'polypeptide(L)'
;MGQNTRTASAAAEKAVKDIRRKTRKRYSTEDKIRIVLAGLRGEDSIAELCRQEGISQGLYYSWSKEFLEAGKKRLAGDTARQASTGEVKVLRKEARDLKEVVAEQALELRLLKKSMLEDGGDDE
;
A
#
# COMPACT_ATOMS: atom_id res chain seq x y z
N MET A 1 3.96 -40.78 44.66
CA MET A 1 5.17 -40.60 43.82
C MET A 1 4.88 -40.05 42.41
N GLY A 2 3.80 -39.29 42.18
CA GLY A 2 3.38 -38.88 40.81
C GLY A 2 3.69 -37.43 40.39
N GLN A 3 4.25 -36.60 41.26
CA GLN A 3 4.47 -35.17 40.94
C GLN A 3 5.81 -34.89 40.25
N ASN A 4 6.87 -35.66 40.55
CA ASN A 4 8.20 -35.48 39.95
C ASN A 4 8.27 -35.81 38.44
N THR A 5 7.40 -36.68 37.93
CA THR A 5 7.40 -37.06 36.51
C THR A 5 6.75 -35.99 35.63
N ARG A 6 5.74 -35.27 36.13
CA ARG A 6 5.12 -34.13 35.43
C ARG A 6 6.05 -32.93 35.30
N THR A 7 6.81 -32.61 36.35
CA THR A 7 7.76 -31.49 36.33
C THR A 7 8.94 -31.77 35.40
N ALA A 8 9.42 -33.02 35.36
CA ALA A 8 10.43 -33.47 34.39
C ALA A 8 9.92 -33.40 32.94
N SER A 9 8.67 -33.79 32.68
CA SER A 9 8.03 -33.69 31.35
C SER A 9 7.92 -32.24 30.88
N ALA A 10 7.47 -31.33 31.77
CA ALA A 10 7.35 -29.91 31.44
C ALA A 10 8.72 -29.25 31.15
N ALA A 11 9.78 -29.65 31.87
CA ALA A 11 11.13 -29.18 31.62
C ALA A 11 11.67 -29.67 30.26
N ALA A 12 11.41 -30.93 29.89
CA ALA A 12 11.79 -31.49 28.60
C ALA A 12 11.05 -30.81 27.43
N GLU A 13 9.75 -30.56 27.56
CA GLU A 13 8.96 -29.83 26.56
C GLU A 13 9.49 -28.40 26.35
N LYS A 14 9.85 -27.71 27.44
CA LYS A 14 10.46 -26.38 27.37
C LYS A 14 11.80 -26.43 26.64
N ALA A 15 12.66 -27.38 26.97
CA ALA A 15 13.96 -27.55 26.31
C ALA A 15 13.81 -27.82 24.80
N VAL A 16 12.89 -28.70 24.40
CA VAL A 16 12.60 -28.97 22.98
C VAL A 16 12.09 -27.72 22.26
N LYS A 17 11.20 -26.94 22.90
CA LYS A 17 10.69 -25.68 22.34
C LYS A 17 11.81 -24.66 22.15
N ASP A 18 12.72 -24.55 23.12
CA ASP A 18 13.86 -23.64 23.06
C ASP A 18 14.87 -24.05 21.99
N ILE A 19 15.17 -25.35 21.86
CA ILE A 19 16.01 -25.88 20.77
C ILE A 19 15.37 -25.54 19.43
N ARG A 20 14.09 -25.89 19.22
CA ARG A 20 13.36 -25.58 17.98
C ARG A 20 13.34 -24.09 17.64
N ARG A 21 13.27 -23.23 18.65
CA ARG A 21 13.31 -21.78 18.46
C ARG A 21 14.71 -21.31 18.03
N LYS A 22 15.76 -21.83 18.65
CA LYS A 22 17.16 -21.48 18.35
C LYS A 22 17.62 -22.03 16.99
N THR A 23 17.17 -23.22 16.60
CA THR A 23 17.56 -23.87 15.34
C THR A 23 16.61 -23.56 14.18
N ARG A 24 15.61 -22.69 14.37
CA ARG A 24 14.65 -22.33 13.32
C ARG A 24 15.37 -21.68 12.13
N LYS A 25 15.31 -22.32 10.97
CA LYS A 25 15.79 -21.76 9.69
C LYS A 25 15.14 -20.39 9.45
N ARG A 26 15.96 -19.40 9.16
CA ARG A 26 15.53 -18.05 8.78
C ARG A 26 15.50 -17.97 7.26
N TYR A 27 14.35 -17.64 6.71
CA TYR A 27 14.19 -17.41 5.27
C TYR A 27 14.37 -15.91 5.00
N SER A 28 15.29 -15.58 4.09
CA SER A 28 15.42 -14.21 3.59
C SER A 28 14.17 -13.82 2.81
N THR A 29 13.99 -12.52 2.55
CA THR A 29 12.88 -12.06 1.69
C THR A 29 13.01 -12.65 0.29
N GLU A 30 14.24 -12.76 -0.22
CA GLU A 30 14.53 -13.34 -1.53
C GLU A 30 14.16 -14.82 -1.61
N ASP A 31 14.46 -15.60 -0.57
CA ASP A 31 14.03 -17.00 -0.49
C ASP A 31 12.52 -17.13 -0.55
N LYS A 32 11.80 -16.31 0.23
CA LYS A 32 10.33 -16.33 0.25
C LYS A 32 9.77 -16.04 -1.14
N ILE A 33 10.31 -15.03 -1.82
CA ILE A 33 9.89 -14.66 -3.18
C ILE A 33 10.15 -15.81 -4.14
N ARG A 34 11.37 -16.38 -4.14
CA ARG A 34 11.74 -17.51 -5.00
C ARG A 34 10.79 -18.70 -4.83
N ILE A 35 10.48 -19.05 -3.58
CA ILE A 35 9.58 -20.17 -3.26
C ILE A 35 8.15 -19.88 -3.71
N VAL A 36 7.63 -18.67 -3.44
CA VAL A 36 6.28 -18.27 -3.89
C VAL A 36 6.18 -18.34 -5.42
N LEU A 37 7.17 -17.81 -6.14
CA LEU A 37 7.18 -17.84 -7.60
C LEU A 37 7.28 -19.27 -8.16
N ALA A 38 8.05 -20.16 -7.53
CA ALA A 38 8.10 -21.57 -7.92
C ALA A 38 6.73 -22.24 -7.78
N GLY A 39 6.04 -22.01 -6.65
CA GLY A 39 4.70 -22.54 -6.44
C GLY A 39 3.64 -21.97 -7.39
N LEU A 40 3.80 -20.71 -7.83
CA LEU A 40 2.92 -20.09 -8.83
C LEU A 40 3.18 -20.60 -10.26
N ARG A 41 4.41 -21.02 -10.58
CA ARG A 41 4.73 -21.64 -11.88
C ARG A 41 4.06 -23.01 -12.05
N GLY A 42 3.83 -23.72 -10.95
CA GLY A 42 3.10 -24.99 -10.95
C GLY A 42 3.87 -26.18 -11.56
N GLU A 43 5.20 -26.09 -11.61
CA GLU A 43 6.08 -27.18 -12.08
C GLU A 43 6.02 -28.38 -11.14
N ASP A 44 6.07 -28.14 -9.83
CA ASP A 44 5.90 -29.14 -8.77
C ASP A 44 4.57 -28.92 -8.03
N SER A 45 4.05 -29.98 -7.42
CA SER A 45 2.96 -29.83 -6.45
C SER A 45 3.43 -28.98 -5.25
N ILE A 46 2.54 -28.14 -4.69
CA ILE A 46 2.86 -27.32 -3.51
C ILE A 46 3.39 -28.18 -2.35
N ALA A 47 2.89 -29.40 -2.22
CA ALA A 47 3.33 -30.35 -1.21
C ALA A 47 4.80 -30.75 -1.39
N GLU A 48 5.23 -30.95 -2.63
CA GLU A 48 6.59 -31.34 -2.98
C GLU A 48 7.57 -30.18 -2.82
N LEU A 49 7.22 -29.01 -3.34
CA LEU A 49 7.98 -27.78 -3.12
C LEU A 49 8.19 -27.50 -1.63
N CYS A 50 7.14 -27.64 -0.80
CA CYS A 50 7.25 -27.43 0.65
C CYS A 50 8.22 -28.43 1.32
N ARG A 51 8.24 -29.69 0.87
CA ARG A 51 9.17 -30.72 1.37
C ARG A 51 10.61 -30.40 1.00
N GLN A 52 10.87 -30.01 -0.25
CA GLN A 52 12.21 -29.64 -0.74
C GLN A 52 12.76 -28.43 0.03
N GLU A 53 11.92 -27.43 0.26
CA GLU A 53 12.33 -26.17 0.90
C GLU A 53 12.43 -26.26 2.43
N GLY A 54 11.80 -27.28 3.02
CA GLY A 54 11.72 -27.46 4.47
C GLY A 54 10.73 -26.50 5.14
N ILE A 55 9.59 -26.26 4.50
CA ILE A 55 8.50 -25.41 5.01
C ILE A 55 7.19 -26.17 5.12
N SER A 56 6.25 -25.67 5.92
CA SER A 56 4.88 -26.17 5.90
C SER A 56 4.08 -25.52 4.78
N GLN A 57 3.09 -26.23 4.24
CA GLN A 57 2.17 -25.67 3.24
C GLN A 57 1.44 -24.42 3.75
N GLY A 58 1.06 -24.39 5.04
CA GLY A 58 0.46 -23.21 5.64
C GLY A 58 1.36 -21.97 5.61
N LEU A 59 2.67 -22.16 5.78
CA LEU A 59 3.65 -21.07 5.66
C LEU A 59 3.77 -20.58 4.21
N TYR A 60 3.79 -21.51 3.24
CA TYR A 60 3.74 -21.17 1.82
C TYR A 60 2.51 -20.32 1.48
N TYR A 61 1.31 -20.77 1.87
CA TYR A 61 0.08 -20.04 1.55
C TYR A 61 0.01 -18.66 2.22
N SER A 62 0.55 -18.51 3.44
CA SER A 62 0.69 -17.20 4.08
C SER A 62 1.54 -16.26 3.24
N TRP A 63 2.72 -16.71 2.80
CA TRP A 63 3.62 -15.89 1.98
C TRP A 63 3.03 -15.59 0.61
N SER A 64 2.42 -16.58 -0.05
CA SER A 64 1.78 -16.42 -1.35
C SER A 64 0.64 -15.39 -1.29
N LYS A 65 -0.20 -15.46 -0.25
CA LYS A 65 -1.26 -14.47 -0.01
C LYS A 65 -0.69 -13.07 0.19
N GLU A 66 0.28 -12.90 1.09
CA GLU A 66 0.91 -11.60 1.35
C GLU A 66 1.55 -11.00 0.09
N PHE A 67 2.25 -11.82 -0.70
CA PHE A 67 2.88 -11.43 -1.94
C PHE A 67 1.86 -10.96 -2.99
N LEU A 68 0.79 -11.73 -3.22
CA LEU A 68 -0.25 -11.41 -4.19
C LEU A 68 -1.04 -10.16 -3.77
N GLU A 69 -1.39 -10.02 -2.49
CA GLU A 69 -2.10 -8.84 -1.99
C GLU A 69 -1.26 -7.57 -2.10
N ALA A 70 0.04 -7.65 -1.81
CA ALA A 70 0.96 -6.53 -2.04
C ALA A 70 1.04 -6.14 -3.53
N GLY A 71 1.13 -7.13 -4.43
CA GLY A 71 1.09 -6.93 -5.88
C GLY A 71 -0.19 -6.23 -6.34
N LYS A 72 -1.36 -6.73 -5.92
CA LYS A 72 -2.67 -6.12 -6.24
C LYS A 72 -2.76 -4.68 -5.76
N LYS A 73 -2.37 -4.41 -4.51
CA LYS A 73 -2.41 -3.05 -3.94
C LYS A 73 -1.52 -2.07 -4.71
N ARG A 74 -0.33 -2.50 -5.12
CA ARG A 74 0.58 -1.68 -5.93
C ARG A 74 -0.04 -1.32 -7.27
N LEU A 75 -0.57 -2.31 -7.98
CA LEU A 75 -1.20 -2.12 -9.29
C LEU A 75 -2.44 -1.22 -9.20
N ALA A 76 -3.31 -1.44 -8.23
CA ALA A 76 -4.48 -0.57 -8.01
C ALA A 76 -4.07 0.89 -7.72
N GLY A 77 -2.99 1.10 -6.96
CA GLY A 77 -2.45 2.44 -6.71
C GLY A 77 -1.85 3.10 -7.95
N ASP A 78 -1.29 2.33 -8.89
CA ASP A 78 -0.82 2.85 -10.17
C ASP A 78 -1.99 3.24 -11.08
N THR A 79 -3.05 2.43 -11.13
CA THR A 79 -4.27 2.77 -11.86
C THR A 79 -4.91 4.07 -11.34
N ALA A 80 -5.01 4.25 -10.03
CA ALA A 80 -5.54 5.48 -9.43
C ALA A 80 -4.69 6.72 -9.77
N ARG A 81 -3.35 6.58 -9.80
CA ARG A 81 -2.45 7.67 -10.21
C ARG A 81 -2.57 7.98 -11.70
N GLN A 82 -2.69 6.96 -12.55
CA GLN A 82 -2.88 7.15 -13.98
C GLN A 82 -4.23 7.83 -14.29
N ALA A 83 -5.31 7.41 -13.64
CA ALA A 83 -6.64 8.01 -13.80
C ALA A 83 -6.67 9.50 -13.41
N SER A 84 -6.05 9.86 -12.27
CA SER A 84 -6.05 11.24 -11.79
C SER A 84 -5.16 12.20 -12.60
N THR A 85 -4.20 11.71 -13.38
CA THR A 85 -3.26 12.57 -14.10
C THR A 85 -3.95 13.43 -15.18
N GLY A 86 -4.95 12.89 -15.88
CA GLY A 86 -5.72 13.61 -16.88
C GLY A 86 -6.64 14.67 -16.25
N GLU A 87 -7.40 14.27 -15.23
CA GLU A 87 -8.32 15.14 -14.49
C GLU A 87 -7.59 16.31 -13.83
N VAL A 88 -6.42 16.07 -13.21
CA VAL A 88 -5.60 17.14 -12.61
C VAL A 88 -5.14 18.16 -13.66
N LYS A 89 -4.84 17.72 -14.89
CA LYS A 89 -4.44 18.65 -15.97
C LYS A 89 -5.62 19.51 -16.43
N VAL A 90 -6.82 18.93 -16.54
CA VAL A 90 -8.06 19.64 -16.89
C VAL A 90 -8.42 20.64 -15.80
N LEU A 91 -8.50 20.20 -14.55
CA LEU A 91 -8.81 21.06 -13.40
C LEU A 91 -7.81 22.21 -13.26
N ARG A 92 -6.51 21.98 -13.52
CA ARG A 92 -5.52 23.05 -13.53
C ARG A 92 -5.71 24.05 -14.66
N LYS A 93 -6.24 23.62 -15.81
CA LYS A 93 -6.59 24.53 -16.91
C LYS A 93 -7.82 25.36 -16.53
N GLU A 94 -8.90 24.70 -16.10
CA GLU A 94 -10.12 25.37 -15.66
C GLU A 94 -9.85 26.38 -14.53
N ALA A 95 -9.01 26.03 -13.56
CA ALA A 95 -8.61 26.94 -12.49
C ALA A 95 -7.80 28.15 -12.97
N ARG A 96 -7.11 28.07 -14.11
CA ARG A 96 -6.45 29.25 -14.72
C ARG A 96 -7.47 30.09 -15.46
N ASP A 97 -8.30 29.47 -16.29
CA ASP A 97 -9.32 30.16 -17.09
C ASP A 97 -10.29 30.93 -16.17
N LEU A 98 -10.73 30.31 -15.06
CA LEU A 98 -11.56 30.98 -14.05
C LEU A 98 -10.86 32.14 -13.34
N LYS A 99 -9.55 32.03 -13.07
CA LYS A 99 -8.79 33.13 -12.45
C LYS A 99 -8.68 34.33 -13.37
N GLU A 100 -8.56 34.11 -14.68
CA GLU A 100 -8.52 35.17 -15.68
C GLU A 100 -9.85 35.92 -15.73
N VAL A 101 -10.96 35.20 -15.84
CA VAL A 101 -12.31 35.80 -15.82
C VAL A 101 -12.56 36.59 -14.53
N VAL A 102 -12.17 36.04 -13.37
CA VAL A 102 -12.32 36.76 -12.09
C VAL A 102 -11.45 38.04 -12.06
N ALA A 103 -10.25 38.00 -12.62
CA ALA A 103 -9.39 39.18 -12.68
C ALA A 103 -9.96 40.27 -13.59
N GLU A 104 -10.49 39.89 -14.77
CA GLU A 104 -11.18 40.81 -15.68
C GLU A 104 -12.39 41.46 -15.01
N GLN A 105 -13.27 40.67 -14.40
CA GLN A 105 -14.44 41.16 -13.66
C GLN A 105 -14.03 42.10 -12.51
N ALA A 106 -12.94 41.79 -11.80
CA ALA A 106 -12.45 42.65 -10.73
C ALA A 106 -11.95 44.01 -11.24
N LEU A 107 -11.35 44.05 -12.45
CA LEU A 107 -10.97 45.29 -13.11
C LEU A 107 -12.18 46.09 -13.55
N GLU A 108 -13.17 45.45 -14.18
CA GLU A 108 -14.43 46.11 -14.58
C GLU A 108 -15.17 46.71 -13.39
N LEU A 109 -15.33 45.96 -12.30
CA LEU A 109 -15.96 46.46 -11.07
C LEU A 109 -15.21 47.66 -10.50
N ARG A 110 -13.87 47.67 -10.55
CA ARG A 110 -13.07 48.82 -10.10
C ARG A 110 -13.30 50.03 -11.00
N LEU A 111 -13.32 49.85 -12.31
CA LEU A 111 -13.56 50.93 -13.28
C LEU A 111 -14.96 51.52 -13.11
N LEU A 112 -15.99 50.66 -13.03
CA LEU A 112 -17.37 51.09 -12.82
C LEU A 112 -17.53 51.84 -11.50
N LYS A 113 -16.93 51.33 -10.41
CA LYS A 113 -16.97 52.03 -9.11
C LYS A 113 -16.28 53.38 -9.18
N LYS A 114 -15.21 53.52 -9.96
CA LYS A 114 -14.52 54.80 -10.17
C LYS A 114 -15.40 55.78 -10.96
N SER A 115 -15.99 55.34 -12.08
CA SER A 115 -16.83 56.21 -12.92
C SER A 115 -18.09 56.68 -12.19
N MET A 116 -18.74 55.80 -11.39
CA MET A 116 -19.90 56.19 -10.58
C MET A 116 -19.58 57.19 -9.47
N LEU A 117 -18.31 57.29 -9.04
CA LEU A 117 -17.89 58.28 -8.04
C LEU A 117 -17.46 59.61 -8.69
N GLU A 118 -16.95 59.59 -9.93
CA GLU A 118 -16.61 60.79 -10.70
C GLU A 118 -17.86 61.50 -11.27
N ASP A 119 -18.92 60.77 -11.61
CA ASP A 119 -20.18 61.32 -12.16
C ASP A 119 -21.12 61.94 -11.10
N GLY A 120 -20.86 61.69 -9.81
CA GLY A 120 -21.65 62.22 -8.69
C GLY A 120 -21.13 63.53 -8.09
N GLY A 121 -20.20 64.21 -8.77
CA GLY A 121 -19.53 65.43 -8.27
C GLY A 121 -20.05 66.76 -8.83
N ASP A 122 -21.05 66.74 -9.71
CA ASP A 122 -21.53 67.92 -10.47
C ASP A 122 -23.02 68.25 -10.26
N ASP A 123 -23.56 67.98 -9.06
CA ASP A 123 -24.83 68.58 -8.62
C ASP A 123 -24.66 69.23 -7.23
N GLU A 124 -25.06 70.50 -7.15
CA GLU A 124 -25.04 71.49 -6.04
C GLU A 124 -25.18 70.99 -4.60
#